data_AF-A0A924K2K9-F1
#
_entry.id   AF-A0A924K2K9-F1
#
_cell.length_a   1.000
_cell.length_b   1.000
_cell.length_c   1.000
_cell.angle_alpha   90.00
_cell.angle_beta   90.00
_cell.angle_gamma   90.00
#
_symmetry.space_group_name_H-M   'P 1'
#
loop_
_entity.id
_entity.type
_entity.pdbx_description
1 polymer ?
#
loop_
_entity_poly.entity_id
_entity_poly.type
_entity_poly.pdbx_seq_one_letter_code
_entity_poly.pdbx_strand_id
1 'polypeptide(L)' 'MAVSMREMLEAGVHFGHQTRFWNPKMAQYI' A
#
# COMPACT_ATOMS: atom_id res chain seq x y z
N MET A 1 -8.82 8.41 -18.36
CA MET A 1 -7.81 9.07 -17.50
C MET A 1 -7.18 8.00 -16.64
N ALA A 2 -5.86 7.83 -16.71
CA ALA A 2 -5.13 6.89 -15.86
C ALA A 2 -4.49 7.68 -14.72
N VAL A 3 -4.55 7.14 -13.50
CA VAL A 3 -3.88 7.74 -12.34
C VAL A 3 -2.38 7.42 -12.45
N SER A 4 -1.54 8.42 -12.25
CA SER A 4 -0.10 8.26 -12.24
C SER A 4 0.40 7.71 -10.90
N MET A 5 1.55 7.05 -10.90
CA MET A 5 2.19 6.58 -9.66
C MET A 5 2.50 7.73 -8.69
N ARG A 6 2.80 8.92 -9.22
CA ARG A 6 3.06 10.12 -8.41
C ARG A 6 1.83 10.53 -7.61
N GLU A 7 0.67 10.57 -8.27
CA GLU A 7 -0.60 10.90 -7.61
C GLU A 7 -0.97 9.86 -6.53
N MET A 8 -0.71 8.57 -6.79
CA MET A 8 -0.91 7.51 -5.80
C MET A 8 -0.03 7.66 -4.55
N LEU A 9 1.24 8.02 -4.75
CA LEU A 9 2.18 8.24 -3.65
C LEU A 9 1.80 9.49 -2.84
N GLU A 10 1.46 10.60 -3.49
CA GLU A 10 1.03 11.83 -2.83
C GLU A 10 -0.28 11.63 -2.04
N ALA A 11 -1.18 10.76 -2.51
CA ALA A 11 -2.40 10.38 -1.82
C ALA A 11 -2.20 9.40 -0.64
N GLY A 12 -0.99 8.85 -0.46
CA GLY A 12 -0.65 7.98 0.68
C GLY A 12 -1.12 6.53 0.58
N VAL A 13 -1.42 6.02 -0.63
CA VAL A 13 -1.96 4.64 -0.78
C VAL A 13 -0.96 3.53 -0.42
N HIS A 14 0.32 3.88 -0.28
CA HIS A 14 1.41 2.96 0.03
C HIS A 14 1.64 2.77 1.53
N PHE A 15 0.89 3.46 2.40
CA PHE A 15 1.00 3.26 3.84
C PHE A 15 0.36 1.92 4.26
N GLY A 16 1.13 1.13 5.00
CA GLY A 16 0.69 -0.14 5.58
C GLY A 16 0.50 -0.08 7.10
N HIS A 17 0.19 -1.22 7.69
CA HIS A 17 0.11 -1.40 9.14
C HIS A 17 1.40 -2.03 9.70
N GLN A 18 1.61 -1.92 11.01
CA GLN A 18 2.74 -2.60 11.68
C GLN A 18 2.62 -4.13 11.55
N THR A 19 3.76 -4.83 11.60
CA THR A 19 3.88 -6.29 11.43
C THR A 19 3.07 -7.13 12.43
N ARG A 20 2.62 -6.57 13.55
CA ARG A 20 1.73 -7.29 14.49
C ARG A 20 0.26 -7.28 14.09
N PHE A 21 -0.11 -6.49 13.09
CA PHE A 21 -1.50 -6.26 12.67
C PHE A 21 -1.81 -6.76 11.24
N TRP A 22 -0.81 -7.20 10.47
CA TRP A 22 -1.06 -7.70 9.11
C TRP A 22 -1.44 -9.18 9.10
N ASN A 23 -2.22 -9.55 8.07
CA ASN A 23 -2.59 -10.93 7.80
C ASN A 23 -1.48 -11.61 6.97
N PRO A 24 -0.89 -12.75 7.42
CA PRO A 24 0.16 -13.47 6.70
C PRO A 24 -0.10 -13.73 5.20
N LYS A 25 -1.36 -13.85 4.79
CA LYS A 25 -1.74 -14.06 3.38
C LYS A 25 -1.44 -12.86 2.46
N MET A 26 -1.19 -11.68 3.03
CA MET A 26 -0.86 -10.46 2.28
C MET A 26 0.62 -10.33 1.91
N ALA A 27 1.46 -11.31 2.26
CA ALA A 27 2.92 -11.21 2.14
C ALA A 27 3.42 -10.94 0.71
N GLN A 28 2.65 -11.38 -0.29
CA GLN A 28 2.97 -11.19 -1.70
C GLN A 28 2.69 -9.75 -2.21
N TYR A 29 2.03 -8.91 -1.41
CA TYR A 29 1.56 -7.57 -1.80
C TYR A 29 2.12 -6.44 -0.92
N ILE A 30 2.89 -6.76 0.11
CA ILE A 30 3.55 -5.82 1.04
C ILE A 30 5.05 -5.88 0.77
#